data_AF-I7C6T0-F1
#
_entry.id   AF-I7C6T0-F1
#
_cell.length_a   1.000
_cell.length_b   1.000
_cell.length_c   1.000
_cell.angle_alpha   90.00
_cell.angle_beta   90.00
_cell.angle_gamma   90.00
#
_symmetry.space_group_name_H-M   'P 1'
#
loop_
_entity.id
_entity.type
_entity.pdbx_description
1 polymer ?
#
loop_
_entity_poly.entity_id
_entity_poly.type
_entity_poly.pdbx_seq_one_letter_code
_entity_poly.pdbx_strand_id
1 'polypeptide(L)'
;MFHFSRLVGISLGGLTAGSTGIAVTPTLLRDALFLDSLYKEEKKTKSSFDLDGLRKEDQKTKSALDKLNSQLNQGLSAIETLKTRQVSLIKAGFSSIEKKEEEFRQKYDSLSKKIQSLTELLKQESSIASKKMNVQQNLQLLSIYEKAFDQLNNQFYSWDSTIQEIICVLKEPTKNEENKCKGEGLIAPLRNMFREDEKSSRLFGSSTTVAGGAPSRTTRSTRDTSQVEATASQTAMAELEKVRQALEQMSKNLENSWKESLKKKGETMSHKSKLQNYQAYLEYAQALTDFQRVLLKGKVTEDTEASRELVKTINDLTEFIVRVGRALENLKAHYVVLKAYEGKIATSLCNLKTIPREGCETPSTEEL
;
A
#
# COMPACT_ATOMS: atom_id res chain seq x y z
N MET A 1 -13.79 17.04 5.43
CA MET A 1 -14.66 17.02 6.62
C MET A 1 -13.82 17.38 7.83
N PHE A 2 -14.42 17.97 8.87
CA PHE A 2 -13.86 18.41 10.16
C PHE A 2 -13.57 19.91 10.33
N HIS A 3 -14.66 20.62 10.67
CA HIS A 3 -14.69 21.92 11.35
C HIS A 3 -15.12 21.78 12.82
N PHE A 4 -14.89 20.62 13.45
CA PHE A 4 -15.40 20.36 14.81
C PHE A 4 -14.79 21.32 15.86
N SER A 5 -13.50 21.65 15.77
CA SER A 5 -12.87 22.62 16.69
C SER A 5 -13.41 24.06 16.52
N ARG A 6 -13.76 24.46 15.28
CA ARG A 6 -14.44 25.75 15.02
C ARG A 6 -15.89 25.76 15.51
N LEU A 7 -16.63 24.66 15.35
CA LEU A 7 -18.01 24.55 15.82
C LEU A 7 -18.12 24.51 17.35
N VAL A 8 -17.22 23.79 18.01
CA VAL A 8 -17.15 23.75 19.49
C VAL A 8 -16.63 25.10 20.03
N GLY A 9 -15.65 25.72 19.35
CA GLY A 9 -15.15 27.05 19.70
C GLY A 9 -16.20 28.17 19.55
N ILE A 10 -17.06 28.12 18.52
CA ILE A 10 -18.16 29.06 18.33
C ILE A 10 -19.29 28.80 19.35
N SER A 11 -19.54 27.55 19.72
CA SER A 11 -20.53 27.23 20.77
C SER A 11 -20.08 27.63 22.19
N LEU A 12 -18.76 27.67 22.45
CA LEU A 12 -18.22 28.18 23.71
C LEU A 12 -18.09 29.72 23.71
N GLY A 13 -17.79 30.33 22.56
CA GLY A 13 -17.75 31.78 22.39
C GLY A 13 -19.14 32.46 22.37
N GLY A 14 -20.20 31.72 22.02
CA GLY A 14 -21.58 32.18 22.09
C GLY A 14 -22.17 32.23 23.51
N LEU A 15 -21.58 31.50 24.48
CA LEU A 15 -22.01 31.52 25.89
C LEU A 15 -21.42 32.69 26.70
N THR A 16 -20.48 33.44 26.13
CA THR A 16 -19.89 34.64 26.76
C THR A 16 -20.59 35.95 26.39
N ALA A 17 -21.55 35.94 25.46
CA ALA A 17 -22.20 37.17 24.96
C ALA A 17 -23.73 37.25 25.22
N GLY A 18 -24.30 36.34 26.02
CA GLY A 18 -25.75 36.24 26.21
C GLY A 18 -26.21 36.15 27.66
N SER A 19 -25.79 37.07 28.54
CA SER A 19 -26.43 37.24 29.86
C SER A 19 -26.74 38.70 30.15
N THR A 20 -27.49 39.34 29.25
CA THR A 20 -28.26 40.54 29.58
C THR A 20 -29.57 40.13 30.26
N GLY A 21 -29.70 40.51 31.53
CA GLY A 21 -30.97 40.87 32.17
C GLY A 21 -32.01 39.76 32.42
N ILE A 22 -31.99 39.20 33.63
CA ILE A 22 -33.24 38.89 34.34
C ILE A 22 -33.17 39.61 35.68
N ALA A 23 -33.83 40.77 35.74
CA ALA A 23 -34.16 41.43 36.99
C ALA A 23 -35.26 40.60 37.68
N VAL A 24 -34.88 39.79 38.66
CA VAL A 24 -35.84 39.23 39.61
C VAL A 24 -36.01 40.25 40.71
N THR A 25 -37.10 41.02 40.63
CA THR A 25 -37.56 41.87 41.72
C THR A 25 -37.83 40.99 42.94
N PRO A 26 -37.26 41.29 44.12
CA PRO A 26 -37.78 40.72 45.35
C PRO A 26 -39.15 41.36 45.59
N THR A 27 -40.21 40.57 45.37
CA THR A 27 -41.52 40.84 45.95
C THR A 27 -41.35 41.14 47.43
N LEU A 28 -41.77 42.35 47.82
CA LEU A 28 -41.93 42.78 49.20
C LEU A 28 -42.74 41.73 49.97
N LEU A 29 -42.06 40.84 50.70
CA LEU A 29 -42.64 40.18 51.87
C LEU A 29 -42.77 41.25 52.94
N ARG A 30 -43.85 42.02 52.80
CA ARG A 30 -44.42 42.84 53.85
C ARG A 30 -45.00 41.86 54.87
N ASP A 31 -44.14 41.36 55.77
CA ASP A 31 -44.62 40.63 56.94
C ASP A 31 -45.44 41.61 57.78
N ALA A 32 -46.75 41.45 57.62
CA ALA A 32 -47.82 42.19 58.27
C ALA A 32 -47.97 41.81 59.76
N LEU A 33 -46.84 41.67 60.48
CA LEU A 33 -46.82 41.35 61.91
C LEU A 33 -46.00 42.33 62.76
N PHE A 34 -45.39 43.36 62.16
CA PHE A 34 -44.62 44.38 62.91
C PHE A 34 -45.29 45.77 62.99
N LEU A 35 -46.39 46.00 62.28
CA LEU A 35 -47.05 47.32 62.20
C LEU A 35 -48.19 47.53 63.21
N ASP A 36 -48.54 46.53 64.02
CA ASP A 36 -49.66 46.63 64.98
C ASP A 36 -49.24 47.12 66.38
N SER A 37 -47.95 47.43 66.60
CA SER A 37 -47.47 47.97 67.89
C SER A 37 -47.17 49.47 67.88
N LEU A 38 -47.34 50.17 66.74
CA LEU A 38 -46.94 51.58 66.60
C LEU A 38 -48.09 52.58 66.47
N TYR A 39 -49.35 52.15 66.63
CA TYR A 39 -50.50 53.05 66.78
C TYR A 39 -51.26 52.77 68.07
N LYS A 40 -50.61 53.04 69.19
CA LYS A 40 -51.29 53.51 70.40
C LYS A 40 -50.61 54.78 70.85
N GLU A 41 -51.20 55.92 70.50
CA GLU A 41 -51.01 57.13 71.30
C GLU A 41 -51.43 56.80 72.73
N GLU A 42 -50.49 56.82 73.67
CA GLU A 42 -50.75 57.43 74.97
C GLU A 42 -49.45 57.72 75.74
N LYS A 43 -49.35 59.00 76.11
CA LYS A 43 -48.67 59.57 77.29
C LYS A 43 -47.13 59.49 77.35
N LYS A 44 -46.54 60.67 77.24
CA LYS A 44 -45.19 61.05 77.67
C LYS A 44 -44.84 60.43 79.04
N THR A 45 -44.07 59.36 79.03
CA THR A 45 -43.22 58.97 80.16
C THR A 45 -41.76 59.07 79.72
N LYS A 46 -41.02 59.99 80.35
CA LYS A 46 -39.56 59.98 80.34
C LYS A 46 -39.11 58.69 81.02
N SER A 47 -38.94 57.63 80.24
CA SER A 47 -38.21 56.43 80.59
C SER A 47 -36.94 56.49 79.75
N SER A 48 -35.78 56.53 80.40
CA SER A 48 -34.53 56.20 79.74
C SER A 48 -34.69 54.77 79.22
N PHE A 49 -34.96 54.62 77.94
CA PHE A 49 -34.88 53.32 77.28
C PHE A 49 -33.49 52.77 77.58
N ASP A 50 -33.43 51.66 78.30
CA ASP A 50 -32.19 50.95 78.54
C ASP A 50 -31.77 50.30 77.21
N LEU A 51 -31.05 51.09 76.41
CA LEU A 51 -30.52 50.69 75.12
C LEU A 51 -29.39 49.67 75.27
N ASP A 52 -28.89 49.37 76.47
CA ASP A 52 -27.80 48.41 76.66
C ASP A 52 -28.24 46.98 76.34
N GLY A 53 -29.53 46.64 76.53
CA GLY A 53 -30.10 45.35 76.10
C GLY A 53 -30.07 45.20 74.58
N LEU A 54 -30.61 46.19 73.85
CA LEU A 54 -30.59 46.24 72.39
C LEU A 54 -29.17 46.30 71.83
N ARG A 55 -28.27 47.05 72.48
CA ARG A 55 -26.87 47.17 72.06
C ARG A 55 -26.12 45.86 72.21
N LYS A 56 -26.35 45.10 73.30
CA LYS A 56 -25.77 43.75 73.48
C LYS A 56 -26.30 42.77 72.44
N GLU A 57 -27.59 42.85 72.11
CA GLU A 57 -28.21 42.00 71.10
C GLU A 57 -27.75 42.34 69.68
N ASP A 58 -27.64 43.62 69.33
CA ASP A 58 -27.06 44.10 68.08
C ASP A 58 -25.58 43.75 67.98
N GLN A 59 -24.83 43.79 69.09
CA GLN A 59 -23.42 43.41 69.10
C GLN A 59 -23.22 41.89 68.95
N LYS A 60 -24.11 41.08 69.53
CA LYS A 60 -24.17 39.63 69.30
C LYS A 60 -24.50 39.33 67.84
N THR A 61 -25.49 40.03 67.28
CA THR A 61 -25.91 39.89 65.88
C THR A 61 -24.79 40.30 64.92
N LYS A 62 -24.14 41.44 65.17
CA LYS A 62 -22.94 41.89 64.45
C LYS A 62 -21.84 40.83 64.47
N SER A 63 -21.50 40.28 65.64
CA SER A 63 -20.47 39.23 65.74
C SER A 63 -20.82 37.96 64.96
N ALA A 64 -22.10 37.59 64.92
CA ALA A 64 -22.59 36.46 64.14
C ALA A 64 -22.53 36.74 62.63
N LEU A 65 -22.93 37.94 62.18
CA LEU A 65 -22.84 38.34 60.78
C LEU A 65 -21.38 38.52 60.32
N ASP A 66 -20.49 39.04 61.16
CA ASP A 66 -19.05 39.16 60.84
C ASP A 66 -18.40 37.78 60.71
N LYS A 67 -18.76 36.82 61.58
CA LYS A 67 -18.33 35.42 61.45
C LYS A 67 -18.85 34.78 60.16
N LEU A 68 -20.13 35.00 59.83
CA LEU A 68 -20.74 34.50 58.60
C LEU A 68 -20.09 35.12 57.35
N ASN A 69 -19.79 36.42 57.39
CA ASN A 69 -19.12 37.15 56.32
C ASN A 69 -17.69 36.62 56.09
N SER A 70 -16.95 36.35 57.18
CA SER A 70 -15.63 35.74 57.10
C SER A 70 -15.65 34.35 56.45
N GLN A 71 -16.59 33.49 56.86
CA GLN A 71 -16.78 32.16 56.27
C GLN A 71 -17.18 32.24 54.79
N LEU A 72 -18.05 33.19 54.44
CA LEU A 72 -18.50 33.39 53.08
C LEU A 72 -17.37 33.90 52.16
N ASN A 73 -16.54 34.83 52.64
CA ASN A 73 -15.37 35.32 51.92
C ASN A 73 -14.32 34.22 51.70
N GLN A 74 -14.09 33.35 52.70
CA GLN A 74 -13.26 32.16 52.53
C GLN A 74 -13.83 31.21 51.47
N GLY A 75 -15.15 30.99 51.47
CA GLY A 75 -15.85 30.19 50.46
C GLY A 75 -15.72 30.76 49.04
N LEU A 76 -15.90 32.08 48.87
CA LEU A 76 -15.73 32.76 47.59
C LEU A 76 -14.30 32.65 47.05
N SER A 77 -13.29 32.85 47.90
CA SER A 77 -11.88 32.68 47.54
C SER A 77 -11.55 31.23 47.13
N ALA A 78 -12.10 30.25 47.85
CA ALA A 78 -11.96 28.83 47.50
C ALA A 78 -12.62 28.50 46.14
N ILE A 79 -13.77 29.09 45.84
CA ILE A 79 -14.45 28.89 44.54
C ILE A 79 -13.67 29.54 43.41
N GLU A 80 -13.09 30.72 43.62
CA GLU A 80 -12.31 31.43 42.60
C GLU A 80 -10.99 30.70 42.27
N THR A 81 -10.32 30.15 43.28
CA THR A 81 -9.15 29.28 43.09
C THR A 81 -9.51 27.96 42.41
N LEU A 82 -10.65 27.35 42.73
CA LEU A 82 -11.16 26.17 42.02
C LEU A 82 -11.49 26.48 40.56
N LYS A 83 -12.17 27.61 40.29
CA LYS A 83 -12.52 28.07 38.95
C LYS A 83 -11.27 28.26 38.08
N THR A 84 -10.27 28.97 38.59
CA THR A 84 -9.00 29.20 37.87
C THR A 84 -8.26 27.89 37.58
N ARG A 85 -8.26 26.94 38.53
CA ARG A 85 -7.70 25.60 38.33
C ARG A 85 -8.46 24.79 37.28
N GLN A 86 -9.79 24.82 37.27
CA GLN A 86 -10.58 24.11 36.25
C GLN A 86 -10.35 24.70 34.85
N VAL A 87 -10.26 26.03 34.74
CA VAL A 87 -9.95 26.69 33.46
C VAL A 87 -8.54 26.34 32.97
N SER A 88 -7.55 26.24 33.85
CA SER A 88 -6.20 25.83 33.45
C SER A 88 -6.15 24.37 32.98
N LEU A 89 -6.90 23.47 33.63
CA LEU A 89 -7.06 22.08 33.18
C LEU A 89 -7.71 21.97 31.80
N ILE A 90 -8.76 22.76 31.54
CA ILE A 90 -9.39 22.82 30.21
C ILE A 90 -8.39 23.29 29.15
N LYS A 91 -7.63 24.37 29.43
CA LYS A 91 -6.61 24.88 28.50
C LYS A 91 -5.52 23.85 28.22
N ALA A 92 -5.04 23.14 29.24
CA ALA A 92 -4.07 22.08 29.10
C ALA A 92 -4.62 20.89 28.27
N GLY A 93 -5.90 20.56 28.47
CA GLY A 93 -6.62 19.57 27.66
C GLY A 93 -6.66 19.95 26.18
N PHE A 94 -7.08 21.17 25.85
CA PHE A 94 -7.11 21.65 24.47
C PHE A 94 -5.74 21.66 23.81
N SER A 95 -4.70 22.12 24.52
CA SER A 95 -3.32 22.08 23.99
C SER A 95 -2.84 20.64 23.74
N SER A 96 -3.26 19.69 24.59
CA SER A 96 -2.94 18.27 24.39
C SER A 96 -3.68 17.67 23.19
N ILE A 97 -4.95 18.04 22.99
CA ILE A 97 -5.73 17.65 21.81
C ILE A 97 -5.07 18.19 20.54
N GLU A 98 -4.73 19.47 20.50
CA GLU A 98 -4.10 20.10 19.34
C GLU A 98 -2.79 19.40 18.94
N LYS A 99 -1.93 19.06 19.91
CA LYS A 99 -0.71 18.27 19.67
C LYS A 99 -1.02 16.89 19.10
N LYS A 100 -2.06 16.23 19.60
CA LYS A 100 -2.47 14.88 19.15
C LYS A 100 -3.15 14.90 17.78
N GLU A 101 -3.89 15.95 17.46
CA GLU A 101 -4.46 16.18 16.13
C GLU A 101 -3.36 16.41 15.09
N GLU A 102 -2.32 17.17 15.43
CA GLU A 102 -1.16 17.36 14.54
C GLU A 102 -0.38 16.04 14.35
N GLU A 103 -0.17 15.26 15.41
CA GLU A 103 0.41 13.91 15.31
C GLU A 103 -0.44 13.00 14.40
N PHE A 104 -1.76 13.05 14.55
CA PHE A 104 -2.70 12.29 13.71
C PHE A 104 -2.63 12.72 12.24
N ARG A 105 -2.54 14.03 11.97
CA ARG A 105 -2.40 14.57 10.60
C ARG A 105 -1.10 14.08 9.94
N GLN A 106 0.01 14.11 10.66
CA GLN A 106 1.29 13.62 10.17
C GLN A 106 1.23 12.11 9.86
N LYS A 107 0.58 11.31 10.72
CA LYS A 107 0.36 9.88 10.44
C LYS A 107 -0.54 9.67 9.23
N TYR A 108 -1.58 10.46 9.06
CA TYR A 108 -2.46 10.39 7.89
C TYR A 108 -1.69 10.66 6.57
N ASP A 109 -0.87 11.70 6.54
CA ASP A 109 -0.05 12.03 5.37
C ASP A 109 0.98 10.92 5.06
N SER A 110 1.59 10.35 6.09
CA SER A 110 2.47 9.17 5.98
C SER A 110 1.73 7.97 5.39
N LEU A 111 0.54 7.65 5.92
CA LEU A 111 -0.28 6.52 5.47
C LEU A 111 -0.71 6.70 4.01
N SER A 112 -1.09 7.93 3.63
CA SER A 112 -1.44 8.29 2.25
C SER A 112 -0.27 8.02 1.29
N LYS A 113 0.94 8.44 1.65
CA LYS A 113 2.16 8.15 0.87
C LYS A 113 2.43 6.64 0.75
N LYS A 114 2.30 5.88 1.84
CA LYS A 114 2.46 4.41 1.83
C LYS A 114 1.43 3.72 0.93
N ILE A 115 0.18 4.20 0.90
CA ILE A 115 -0.88 3.70 0.02
C ILE A 115 -0.58 4.01 -1.46
N GLN A 116 -0.03 5.20 -1.74
CA GLN A 116 0.44 5.54 -3.10
C GLN A 116 1.56 4.59 -3.54
N SER A 117 2.55 4.33 -2.69
CA SER A 117 3.61 3.36 -2.98
C SER A 117 3.07 1.94 -3.20
N LEU A 118 2.07 1.50 -2.42
CA LEU A 118 1.38 0.23 -2.67
C LEU A 118 0.69 0.20 -4.04
N THR A 119 0.10 1.31 -4.46
CA THR A 119 -0.55 1.44 -5.78
C THR A 119 0.48 1.35 -6.91
N GLU A 120 1.66 1.95 -6.73
CA GLU A 120 2.77 1.84 -7.68
C GLU A 120 3.30 0.40 -7.78
N LEU A 121 3.47 -0.29 -6.65
CA LEU A 121 3.87 -1.71 -6.64
C LEU A 121 2.86 -2.59 -7.36
N LEU A 122 1.55 -2.34 -7.20
CA LEU A 122 0.51 -3.08 -7.93
C LEU A 122 0.59 -2.86 -9.45
N LYS A 123 0.88 -1.63 -9.90
CA LYS A 123 1.11 -1.35 -11.32
C LYS A 123 2.35 -2.09 -11.84
N GLN A 124 3.41 -2.15 -11.02
CA GLN A 124 4.63 -2.85 -11.35
C GLN A 124 4.41 -4.37 -11.44
N GLU A 125 3.66 -4.94 -10.50
CA GLU A 125 3.23 -6.35 -10.49
C GLU A 125 2.44 -6.69 -11.77
N SER A 126 1.46 -5.84 -12.14
CA SER A 126 0.71 -6.00 -13.39
C SER A 126 1.60 -5.97 -14.63
N SER A 127 2.59 -5.07 -14.66
CA SER A 127 3.56 -4.99 -15.76
C SER A 127 4.43 -6.25 -15.85
N ILE A 128 4.91 -6.76 -14.72
CA ILE A 128 5.70 -8.00 -14.64
C ILE A 128 4.85 -9.20 -15.09
N ALA A 129 3.60 -9.31 -14.62
CA ALA A 129 2.68 -10.38 -15.00
C ALA A 129 2.40 -10.39 -16.51
N SER A 130 2.16 -9.22 -17.11
CA SER A 130 1.97 -9.09 -18.56
C SER A 130 3.21 -9.53 -19.34
N LYS A 131 4.40 -9.08 -18.94
CA LYS A 131 5.67 -9.52 -19.56
C LYS A 131 5.88 -11.02 -19.43
N LYS A 132 5.59 -11.60 -18.26
CA LYS A 132 5.71 -13.03 -18.00
C LYS A 132 4.78 -13.84 -18.92
N MET A 133 3.54 -13.41 -19.09
CA MET A 133 2.59 -14.03 -20.00
C MET A 133 3.10 -14.03 -21.45
N ASN A 134 3.63 -12.90 -21.93
CA ASN A 134 4.21 -12.82 -23.28
C ASN A 134 5.41 -13.75 -23.45
N VAL A 135 6.29 -13.83 -22.44
CA VAL A 135 7.44 -14.74 -22.45
C VAL A 135 7.00 -16.20 -22.48
N GLN A 136 5.98 -16.57 -21.69
CA GLN A 136 5.43 -17.93 -21.69
C GLN A 136 4.82 -18.30 -23.05
N GLN A 137 4.08 -17.39 -23.69
CA GLN A 137 3.56 -17.59 -25.05
C GLN A 137 4.68 -17.80 -26.06
N ASN A 138 5.73 -16.97 -26.02
CA ASN A 138 6.88 -17.10 -26.90
C ASN A 138 7.64 -18.42 -26.69
N LEU A 139 7.81 -18.85 -25.43
CA LEU A 139 8.43 -20.14 -25.12
C LEU A 139 7.62 -21.32 -25.65
N GLN A 140 6.28 -21.26 -25.57
CA GLN A 140 5.41 -22.27 -26.17
C GLN A 140 5.57 -22.31 -27.69
N LEU A 141 5.58 -21.14 -28.34
CA LEU A 141 5.78 -21.03 -29.78
C LEU A 141 7.14 -21.61 -30.21
N LEU A 142 8.22 -21.27 -29.51
CA LEU A 142 9.55 -21.83 -29.79
C LEU A 142 9.59 -23.35 -29.58
N SER A 143 8.86 -23.88 -28.60
CA SER A 143 8.74 -25.33 -28.41
C SER A 143 8.01 -26.03 -29.56
N ILE A 144 7.06 -25.36 -30.21
CA ILE A 144 6.41 -25.88 -31.42
C ILE A 144 7.41 -25.91 -32.58
N TYR A 145 8.18 -24.83 -32.78
CA TYR A 145 9.22 -24.79 -33.81
C TYR A 145 10.29 -25.85 -33.61
N GLU A 146 10.75 -26.07 -32.37
CA GLU A 146 11.70 -27.13 -32.04
C GLU A 146 11.19 -28.51 -32.47
N LYS A 147 9.93 -28.84 -32.16
CA LYS A 147 9.28 -30.09 -32.60
C LYS A 147 9.17 -30.18 -34.12
N ALA A 148 8.85 -29.07 -34.79
CA ALA A 148 8.78 -29.02 -36.25
C ALA A 148 10.15 -29.27 -36.89
N PHE A 149 11.22 -28.67 -36.34
CA PHE A 149 12.59 -28.93 -36.79
C PHE A 149 13.01 -30.38 -36.55
N ASP A 150 12.64 -30.98 -35.42
CA ASP A 150 12.90 -32.41 -35.16
C ASP A 150 12.23 -33.31 -36.20
N GLN A 151 10.96 -33.04 -36.51
CA GLN A 151 10.24 -33.77 -37.54
C GLN A 151 10.87 -33.59 -38.92
N LEU A 152 11.20 -32.36 -39.32
CA LEU A 152 11.85 -32.07 -40.60
C LEU A 152 13.22 -32.75 -40.72
N ASN A 153 14.03 -32.70 -39.68
CA ASN A 153 15.35 -33.32 -39.68
C ASN A 153 15.26 -34.85 -39.78
N ASN A 154 14.27 -35.47 -39.13
CA ASN A 154 14.01 -36.90 -39.26
C ASN A 154 13.57 -37.28 -40.69
N GLN A 155 12.74 -36.45 -41.33
CA GLN A 155 12.34 -36.65 -42.73
C GLN A 155 13.53 -36.48 -43.68
N PHE A 156 14.36 -35.46 -43.48
CA PHE A 156 15.58 -35.29 -44.29
C PHE A 156 16.51 -36.49 -44.15
N TYR A 157 16.74 -37.00 -42.95
CA TYR A 157 17.53 -38.22 -42.75
C TYR A 157 16.92 -39.43 -43.49
N SER A 158 15.61 -39.63 -43.39
CA SER A 158 14.92 -40.72 -44.07
C SER A 158 15.04 -40.61 -45.59
N TRP A 159 14.91 -39.41 -46.15
CA TRP A 159 15.02 -39.18 -47.59
C TRP A 159 16.44 -39.36 -48.09
N ASP A 160 17.45 -38.82 -47.39
CA ASP A 160 18.85 -39.02 -47.78
C ASP A 160 19.25 -40.49 -47.69
N SER A 161 18.84 -41.20 -46.63
CA SER A 161 19.06 -42.65 -46.49
C SER A 161 18.48 -43.43 -47.67
N THR A 162 17.25 -43.08 -48.10
CA THR A 162 16.59 -43.74 -49.24
C THR A 162 17.32 -43.42 -50.55
N ILE A 163 17.72 -42.16 -50.77
CA ILE A 163 18.47 -41.76 -51.97
C ILE A 163 19.82 -42.48 -52.04
N GLN A 164 20.54 -42.58 -50.92
CA GLN A 164 21.82 -43.28 -50.85
C GLN A 164 21.67 -44.80 -51.09
N GLU A 165 20.59 -45.41 -50.58
CA GLU A 165 20.26 -46.81 -50.89
C GLU A 165 20.04 -47.02 -52.40
N ILE A 166 19.27 -46.13 -53.05
CA ILE A 166 19.04 -46.17 -54.51
C ILE A 166 20.36 -45.98 -55.27
N ILE A 167 21.20 -45.01 -54.87
CA ILE A 167 22.51 -44.77 -55.50
C ILE A 167 23.43 -46.00 -55.34
N CYS A 168 23.39 -46.69 -54.20
CA CYS A 168 24.17 -47.91 -53.95
C CYS A 168 23.74 -49.04 -54.90
N VAL A 169 22.43 -49.28 -55.01
CA VAL A 169 21.87 -50.31 -55.92
C VAL A 169 22.22 -50.00 -57.38
N LEU A 170 22.19 -48.73 -57.80
CA LEU A 170 22.56 -48.33 -59.16
C LEU A 170 24.07 -48.49 -59.46
N LYS A 171 24.94 -48.49 -58.45
CA LYS A 171 26.40 -48.64 -58.61
C LYS A 171 26.85 -50.10 -58.73
N GLU A 172 26.15 -51.05 -58.09
CA GLU A 172 26.55 -52.46 -58.07
C GLU A 172 25.39 -53.42 -58.46
N PRO A 173 24.98 -53.46 -59.74
CA PRO A 173 23.82 -54.25 -60.17
C PRO A 173 24.02 -55.78 -60.16
N THR A 174 25.20 -56.31 -59.79
CA THR A 174 25.60 -57.71 -60.11
C THR A 174 26.05 -58.61 -58.95
N LYS A 175 25.84 -58.24 -57.67
CA LYS A 175 26.09 -59.19 -56.56
C LYS A 175 24.99 -59.17 -55.50
N ASN A 176 24.65 -60.37 -55.00
CA ASN A 176 23.71 -60.65 -53.92
C ASN A 176 24.15 -60.00 -52.58
N GLU A 177 23.99 -58.69 -52.44
CA GLU A 177 24.37 -57.93 -51.24
C GLU A 177 23.29 -56.89 -50.84
N GLU A 178 22.00 -57.23 -50.91
CA GLU A 178 20.90 -56.37 -50.39
C GLU A 178 21.14 -55.89 -48.94
N ASN A 179 21.82 -56.69 -48.12
CA ASN A 179 22.12 -56.33 -46.73
C ASN A 179 23.27 -55.31 -46.58
N LYS A 180 24.12 -55.14 -47.59
CA LYS A 180 25.29 -54.26 -47.52
C LYS A 180 24.95 -52.82 -47.93
N CYS A 181 24.10 -52.67 -48.96
CA CYS A 181 23.57 -51.36 -49.35
C CYS A 181 22.60 -50.77 -48.30
N LYS A 182 21.83 -51.59 -47.57
CA LYS A 182 21.03 -51.12 -46.42
C LYS A 182 21.90 -50.58 -45.28
N GLY A 183 23.04 -51.21 -45.02
CA GLY A 183 24.03 -50.75 -44.04
C GLY A 183 24.72 -49.45 -44.46
N GLU A 184 25.12 -49.34 -45.72
CA GLU A 184 25.72 -48.11 -46.26
C GLU A 184 24.72 -46.95 -46.37
N GLY A 185 23.45 -47.22 -46.71
CA GLY A 185 22.38 -46.23 -46.72
C GLY A 185 22.06 -45.63 -45.35
N LEU A 186 22.32 -46.35 -44.25
CA LEU A 186 22.19 -45.84 -42.88
C LEU A 186 23.43 -45.05 -42.41
N ILE A 187 24.63 -45.44 -42.85
CA ILE A 187 25.91 -44.87 -42.41
C ILE A 187 26.33 -43.67 -43.26
N ALA A 188 26.05 -43.67 -44.55
CA ALA A 188 26.45 -42.59 -45.47
C ALA A 188 25.84 -41.22 -45.12
N PRO A 189 24.54 -41.10 -44.77
CA PRO A 189 23.95 -39.84 -44.32
C PRO A 189 24.63 -39.30 -43.05
N LEU A 190 24.94 -40.19 -42.09
CA LEU A 190 25.68 -39.85 -40.87
C LEU A 190 27.11 -39.41 -41.18
N ARG A 191 27.82 -40.14 -42.04
CA ARG A 191 29.21 -39.82 -42.41
C ARG A 191 29.29 -38.49 -43.17
N ASN A 192 28.35 -38.19 -44.07
CA ASN A 192 28.31 -36.92 -44.78
C ASN A 192 28.02 -35.74 -43.82
N MET A 193 27.20 -35.97 -42.79
CA MET A 193 26.91 -34.99 -41.74
C MET A 193 28.14 -34.56 -40.94
N PHE A 194 29.08 -35.48 -40.67
CA PHE A 194 30.30 -35.20 -39.89
C PHE A 194 31.53 -34.84 -40.75
N ARG A 195 31.40 -34.83 -42.09
CA ARG A 195 32.57 -34.74 -42.98
C ARG A 195 33.13 -33.33 -43.22
N GLU A 196 32.59 -32.29 -42.58
CA GLU A 196 33.09 -30.92 -42.75
C GLU A 196 33.92 -30.34 -41.60
N ASP A 197 34.27 -31.12 -40.57
CA ASP A 197 35.32 -30.70 -39.62
C ASP A 197 36.75 -31.05 -40.08
N GLU A 198 36.93 -31.93 -41.08
CA GLU A 198 38.26 -32.35 -41.55
C GLU A 198 38.88 -31.46 -42.64
N LYS A 199 38.11 -30.60 -43.33
CA LYS A 199 38.68 -29.71 -44.36
C LYS A 199 39.44 -28.50 -43.81
N SER A 200 39.42 -28.27 -42.49
CA SER A 200 40.21 -27.20 -41.84
C SER A 200 41.53 -27.68 -41.23
N SER A 201 41.92 -28.94 -41.33
CA SER A 201 43.20 -29.37 -40.76
C SER A 201 43.97 -30.42 -41.59
N ARG A 202 45.20 -30.02 -41.97
CA ARG A 202 46.33 -30.83 -42.46
C ARG A 202 46.28 -31.10 -43.98
N LEU A 203 47.08 -30.46 -44.84
CA LEU A 203 48.53 -30.22 -44.76
C LEU A 203 49.24 -31.44 -44.18
N PHE A 204 49.48 -32.48 -44.98
CA PHE A 204 50.70 -33.31 -44.98
C PHE A 204 50.59 -34.43 -46.03
N GLY A 205 51.33 -34.26 -47.13
CA GLY A 205 52.33 -35.22 -47.61
C GLY A 205 51.92 -36.58 -48.18
N SER A 206 52.39 -36.79 -49.42
CA SER A 206 52.81 -38.07 -50.03
C SER A 206 51.74 -39.07 -50.49
N SER A 207 51.91 -39.83 -51.57
CA SER A 207 52.86 -39.87 -52.70
C SER A 207 52.37 -40.99 -53.63
N THR A 208 52.46 -40.77 -54.94
CA THR A 208 52.76 -41.72 -56.06
C THR A 208 52.48 -43.23 -55.93
N THR A 209 51.89 -43.81 -56.98
CA THR A 209 52.48 -44.99 -57.68
C THR A 209 52.08 -45.02 -59.17
N VAL A 210 52.98 -45.59 -59.96
CA VAL A 210 53.19 -45.50 -61.41
C VAL A 210 53.01 -46.89 -62.06
N ALA A 211 52.55 -46.90 -63.32
CA ALA A 211 52.79 -47.84 -64.44
C ALA A 211 52.32 -49.32 -64.41
N GLY A 212 51.76 -49.72 -65.58
CA GLY A 212 52.45 -50.66 -66.48
C GLY A 212 51.82 -52.04 -66.72
N GLY A 213 51.71 -52.45 -68.00
CA GLY A 213 51.73 -53.87 -68.41
C GLY A 213 50.65 -54.31 -69.41
N ALA A 214 51.07 -54.64 -70.63
CA ALA A 214 50.26 -55.16 -71.76
C ALA A 214 50.19 -56.72 -71.77
N PRO A 215 49.90 -57.40 -72.91
CA PRO A 215 48.59 -57.86 -73.38
C PRO A 215 48.46 -59.41 -73.45
N SER A 216 47.26 -59.96 -73.73
CA SER A 216 47.13 -61.31 -74.32
C SER A 216 45.82 -61.56 -75.08
N ARG A 217 46.01 -61.99 -76.34
CA ARG A 217 45.21 -62.86 -77.25
C ARG A 217 44.32 -63.88 -76.51
N THR A 218 43.17 -64.40 -76.97
CA THR A 218 42.57 -64.79 -78.27
C THR A 218 41.06 -65.03 -77.94
N THR A 219 40.03 -64.95 -78.80
CA THR A 219 39.66 -65.92 -79.85
C THR A 219 38.35 -65.46 -80.52
N ARG A 220 38.23 -65.72 -81.83
CA ARG A 220 37.02 -65.57 -82.69
C ARG A 220 35.79 -66.32 -82.14
N SER A 221 34.59 -65.75 -82.32
CA SER A 221 33.47 -66.46 -82.98
C SER A 221 32.32 -65.52 -83.40
N THR A 222 32.06 -65.50 -84.71
CA THR A 222 30.75 -65.46 -85.42
C THR A 222 29.55 -64.61 -84.93
N ARG A 223 29.25 -63.59 -85.75
CA ARG A 223 28.00 -63.38 -86.52
C ARG A 223 26.72 -62.88 -85.81
N ASP A 224 26.48 -61.58 -86.01
CA ASP A 224 25.24 -60.90 -86.40
C ASP A 224 23.90 -61.31 -85.76
N THR A 225 23.60 -60.69 -84.62
CA THR A 225 22.30 -60.03 -84.32
C THR A 225 22.48 -59.17 -83.05
N SER A 226 23.08 -57.97 -83.14
CA SER A 226 23.29 -57.14 -81.93
C SER A 226 23.58 -55.64 -82.16
N GLN A 227 23.31 -55.06 -83.34
CA GLN A 227 23.51 -53.61 -83.52
C GLN A 227 22.37 -52.73 -82.97
N VAL A 228 21.17 -53.28 -82.75
CA VAL A 228 20.04 -52.55 -82.13
C VAL A 228 20.06 -52.68 -80.60
N GLU A 229 20.52 -53.82 -80.04
CA GLU A 229 20.67 -54.00 -78.59
C GLU A 229 21.87 -53.23 -78.01
N ALA A 230 22.99 -53.12 -78.74
CA ALA A 230 24.16 -52.38 -78.25
C ALA A 230 23.91 -50.87 -78.18
N THR A 231 23.10 -50.31 -79.08
CA THR A 231 22.72 -48.89 -79.07
C THR A 231 21.64 -48.59 -78.03
N ALA A 232 20.66 -49.48 -77.86
CA ALA A 232 19.67 -49.42 -76.78
C ALA A 232 20.32 -49.56 -75.38
N SER A 233 21.31 -50.44 -75.24
CA SER A 233 22.09 -50.63 -74.01
C SER A 233 22.96 -49.40 -73.69
N GLN A 234 23.58 -48.77 -74.70
CA GLN A 234 24.35 -47.54 -74.50
C GLN A 234 23.47 -46.32 -74.17
N THR A 235 22.29 -46.20 -74.79
CA THR A 235 21.32 -45.14 -74.42
C THR A 235 20.76 -45.35 -73.02
N ALA A 236 20.43 -46.60 -72.65
CA ALA A 236 19.98 -46.93 -71.30
C ALA A 236 21.07 -46.63 -70.24
N MET A 237 22.34 -46.93 -70.51
CA MET A 237 23.45 -46.59 -69.62
C MET A 237 23.64 -45.08 -69.48
N ALA A 238 23.50 -44.32 -70.56
CA ALA A 238 23.60 -42.85 -70.52
C ALA A 238 22.43 -42.20 -69.76
N GLU A 239 21.22 -42.75 -69.88
CA GLU A 239 20.07 -42.29 -69.09
C GLU A 239 20.20 -42.66 -67.60
N LEU A 240 20.73 -43.84 -67.30
CA LEU A 240 20.99 -44.26 -65.92
C LEU A 240 22.05 -43.38 -65.22
N GLU A 241 23.08 -42.97 -65.95
CA GLU A 241 24.07 -42.02 -65.45
C GLU A 241 23.47 -40.62 -65.22
N LYS A 242 22.53 -40.15 -66.06
CA LYS A 242 21.79 -38.90 -65.81
C LYS A 242 20.92 -38.98 -64.56
N VAL A 243 20.22 -40.10 -64.36
CA VAL A 243 19.40 -40.34 -63.15
C VAL A 243 20.31 -40.34 -61.91
N ARG A 244 21.47 -40.98 -62.00
CA ARG A 244 22.46 -40.97 -60.92
C ARG A 244 22.95 -39.57 -60.58
N GLN A 245 23.33 -38.77 -61.57
CA GLN A 245 23.76 -37.38 -61.35
C GLN A 245 22.64 -36.53 -60.73
N ALA A 246 21.40 -36.71 -61.17
CA ALA A 246 20.24 -36.04 -60.60
C ALA A 246 19.99 -36.46 -59.14
N LEU A 247 20.13 -37.75 -58.79
CA LEU A 247 20.01 -38.25 -57.42
C LEU A 247 21.15 -37.75 -56.52
N GLU A 248 22.38 -37.70 -57.02
CA GLU A 248 23.52 -37.13 -56.29
C GLU A 248 23.34 -35.62 -56.04
N GLN A 249 22.80 -34.88 -57.01
CA GLN A 249 22.44 -33.47 -56.84
C GLN A 249 21.28 -33.29 -55.85
N MET A 250 20.28 -34.16 -55.89
CA MET A 250 19.16 -34.16 -54.94
C MET A 250 19.66 -34.42 -53.51
N SER A 251 20.53 -35.42 -53.30
CA SER A 251 21.16 -35.69 -51.99
C SER A 251 21.96 -34.49 -51.47
N LYS A 252 22.77 -33.84 -52.32
CA LYS A 252 23.49 -32.60 -51.94
C LYS A 252 22.56 -31.45 -51.55
N ASN A 253 21.47 -31.24 -52.30
CA ASN A 253 20.48 -30.22 -51.97
C ASN A 253 19.77 -30.52 -50.64
N LEU A 254 19.52 -31.81 -50.38
CA LEU A 254 18.93 -32.29 -49.14
C LEU A 254 19.87 -32.08 -47.95
N GLU A 255 21.15 -32.39 -48.12
CA GLU A 255 22.21 -32.14 -47.12
C GLU A 255 22.29 -30.65 -46.78
N ASN A 256 22.31 -29.77 -47.78
CA ASN A 256 22.34 -28.31 -47.57
C ASN A 256 21.10 -27.81 -46.83
N SER A 257 19.90 -28.26 -47.23
CA SER A 257 18.64 -27.90 -46.58
C SER A 257 18.58 -28.39 -45.14
N TRP A 258 19.12 -29.58 -44.89
CA TRP A 258 19.23 -30.15 -43.55
C TRP A 258 20.22 -29.37 -42.67
N LYS A 259 21.41 -29.02 -43.19
CA LYS A 259 22.38 -28.16 -42.49
C LYS A 259 21.77 -26.81 -42.11
N GLU A 260 21.03 -26.18 -43.02
CA GLU A 260 20.34 -24.92 -42.74
C GLU A 260 19.24 -25.09 -41.67
N SER A 261 18.47 -26.17 -41.73
CA SER A 261 17.47 -26.52 -40.72
C SER A 261 18.10 -26.72 -39.33
N LEU A 262 19.22 -27.44 -39.24
CA LEU A 262 19.96 -27.64 -37.99
C LEU A 262 20.49 -26.32 -37.42
N LYS A 263 21.01 -25.43 -38.28
CA LYS A 263 21.46 -24.09 -37.86
C LYS A 263 20.29 -23.27 -37.28
N LYS A 264 19.16 -23.21 -37.99
CA LYS A 264 17.93 -22.53 -37.53
C LYS A 264 17.38 -23.12 -36.24
N LYS A 265 17.45 -24.45 -36.06
CA LYS A 265 17.13 -25.13 -34.79
C LYS A 265 18.06 -24.69 -33.66
N GLY A 266 19.37 -24.62 -33.90
CA GLY A 266 20.35 -24.11 -32.94
C GLY A 266 20.08 -22.67 -32.50
N GLU A 267 19.77 -21.79 -33.46
CA GLU A 267 19.36 -20.39 -33.19
C GLU A 267 18.07 -20.34 -32.36
N THR A 268 17.07 -21.16 -32.70
CA THR A 268 15.80 -21.30 -31.96
C THR A 268 16.04 -21.73 -30.50
N MET A 269 16.91 -22.72 -30.28
CA MET A 269 17.28 -23.18 -28.94
C MET A 269 18.02 -22.12 -28.14
N SER A 270 18.92 -21.37 -28.78
CA SER A 270 19.59 -20.22 -28.15
C SER A 270 18.60 -19.14 -27.73
N HIS A 271 17.63 -18.80 -28.59
CA HIS A 271 16.56 -17.86 -28.25
C HIS A 271 15.66 -18.37 -27.11
N LYS A 272 15.32 -19.66 -27.11
CA LYS A 272 14.55 -20.31 -26.04
C LYS A 272 15.27 -20.19 -24.70
N SER A 273 16.58 -20.50 -24.67
CA SER A 273 17.41 -20.36 -23.46
C SER A 273 17.44 -18.91 -22.94
N LYS A 274 17.60 -17.92 -23.82
CA LYS A 274 17.54 -16.49 -23.45
C LYS A 274 16.18 -16.11 -22.83
N LEU A 275 15.08 -16.58 -23.40
CA LEU A 275 13.74 -16.32 -22.88
C LEU A 275 13.48 -17.04 -21.54
N GLN A 276 14.01 -18.25 -21.33
CA GLN A 276 13.93 -18.93 -20.04
C GLN A 276 14.68 -18.16 -18.95
N ASN A 277 15.87 -17.65 -19.25
CA ASN A 277 16.61 -16.79 -18.32
C ASN A 277 15.85 -15.50 -18.00
N TYR A 278 15.23 -14.90 -19.02
CA TYR A 278 14.39 -13.72 -18.83
C TYR A 278 13.12 -14.03 -18.01
N GLN A 279 12.51 -15.21 -18.19
CA GLN A 279 11.40 -15.67 -17.35
C GLN A 279 11.82 -15.78 -15.89
N ALA A 280 12.98 -16.40 -15.61
CA ALA A 280 13.49 -16.54 -14.24
C ALA A 280 13.74 -15.16 -13.59
N TYR A 281 14.28 -14.21 -14.37
CA TYR A 281 14.41 -12.82 -13.92
C TYR A 281 13.06 -12.18 -13.57
N LEU A 282 12.03 -12.37 -14.41
CA LEU A 282 10.68 -11.86 -14.14
C LEU A 282 10.06 -12.50 -12.89
N GLU A 283 10.31 -13.78 -12.63
CA GLU A 283 9.86 -14.48 -11.43
C GLU A 283 10.55 -13.93 -10.17
N TYR A 284 11.87 -13.67 -10.23
CA TYR A 284 12.58 -12.99 -9.16
C TYR A 284 12.04 -11.58 -8.90
N ALA A 285 11.81 -10.80 -9.98
CA ALA A 285 11.24 -9.46 -9.87
C ALA A 285 9.84 -9.49 -9.23
N GLN A 286 9.00 -10.45 -9.61
CA GLN A 286 7.68 -10.66 -9.01
C GLN A 286 7.79 -10.95 -7.51
N ALA A 287 8.66 -11.88 -7.11
CA ALA A 287 8.87 -12.22 -5.70
C ALA A 287 9.36 -11.01 -4.87
N LEU A 288 10.23 -10.17 -5.43
CA LEU A 288 10.69 -8.95 -4.79
C LEU A 288 9.55 -7.94 -4.60
N THR A 289 8.73 -7.72 -5.63
CA THR A 289 7.55 -6.85 -5.55
C THR A 289 6.55 -7.37 -4.51
N ASP A 290 6.31 -8.68 -4.46
CA ASP A 290 5.45 -9.32 -3.46
C ASP A 290 5.97 -9.11 -2.03
N PHE A 291 7.27 -9.30 -1.81
CA PHE A 291 7.90 -9.06 -0.51
C PHE A 291 7.75 -7.61 -0.06
N GLN A 292 8.03 -6.64 -0.95
CA GLN A 292 7.86 -5.21 -0.65
C GLN A 292 6.41 -4.87 -0.31
N ARG A 293 5.45 -5.45 -1.05
CA ARG A 293 4.01 -5.28 -0.81
C ARG A 293 3.61 -5.78 0.58
N VAL A 294 4.09 -6.95 1.00
CA VAL A 294 3.81 -7.49 2.34
C VAL A 294 4.37 -6.59 3.44
N LEU A 295 5.63 -6.15 3.30
CA LEU A 295 6.25 -5.23 4.25
C LEU A 295 5.48 -3.90 4.37
N LEU A 296 5.10 -3.30 3.24
CA LEU A 296 4.32 -2.07 3.22
C LEU A 296 2.94 -2.24 3.83
N LYS A 297 2.25 -3.35 3.54
CA LYS A 297 0.96 -3.67 4.18
C LYS A 297 1.10 -3.76 5.70
N GLY A 298 2.14 -4.44 6.20
CA GLY A 298 2.43 -4.53 7.64
C GLY A 298 2.61 -3.16 8.29
N LYS A 299 3.38 -2.26 7.64
CA LYS A 299 3.57 -0.89 8.12
C LYS A 299 2.28 -0.05 8.07
N VAL A 300 1.41 -0.28 7.09
CA VAL A 300 0.11 0.40 7.01
C VAL A 300 -0.81 -0.07 8.12
N THR A 301 -0.84 -1.37 8.43
CA THR A 301 -1.64 -1.89 9.54
C THR A 301 -1.17 -1.35 10.89
N GLU A 302 0.14 -1.31 11.13
CA GLU A 302 0.73 -0.75 12.36
C GLU A 302 0.40 0.74 12.54
N ASP A 303 0.63 1.55 11.50
CA ASP A 303 0.28 2.98 11.52
C ASP A 303 -1.23 3.20 11.74
N THR A 304 -2.08 2.33 11.16
CA THR A 304 -3.55 2.41 11.31
C THR A 304 -3.97 2.14 12.75
N GLU A 305 -3.36 1.14 13.39
CA GLU A 305 -3.62 0.81 14.79
C GLU A 305 -3.15 1.95 15.72
N ALA A 306 -1.94 2.46 15.52
CA ALA A 306 -1.44 3.61 16.26
C ALA A 306 -2.28 4.88 16.04
N SER A 307 -2.89 5.05 14.87
CA SER A 307 -3.83 6.15 14.58
C SER A 307 -5.16 5.97 15.31
N ARG A 308 -5.63 4.72 15.45
CA ARG A 308 -6.84 4.38 16.22
C ARG A 308 -6.66 4.71 17.71
N GLU A 309 -5.49 4.41 18.26
CA GLU A 309 -5.15 4.77 19.64
C GLU A 309 -5.11 6.28 19.88
N LEU A 310 -4.59 7.05 18.92
CA LEU A 310 -4.61 8.52 18.98
C LEU A 310 -6.04 9.06 19.00
N VAL A 311 -6.91 8.57 18.12
CA VAL A 311 -8.33 8.98 18.09
C VAL A 311 -9.02 8.66 19.42
N LYS A 312 -8.75 7.48 20.00
CA LYS A 312 -9.26 7.12 21.32
C LYS A 312 -8.79 8.11 22.40
N THR A 313 -7.51 8.46 22.39
CA THR A 313 -6.93 9.44 23.34
C THR A 313 -7.56 10.83 23.19
N ILE A 314 -7.81 11.28 21.95
CA ILE A 314 -8.49 12.55 21.68
C ILE A 314 -9.93 12.52 22.22
N ASN A 315 -10.64 11.42 22.03
CA ASN A 315 -12.00 11.26 22.57
C ASN A 315 -12.01 11.28 24.09
N ASP A 316 -11.09 10.57 24.75
CA ASP A 316 -10.97 10.54 26.21
C ASP A 316 -10.65 11.94 26.78
N LEU A 317 -9.75 12.69 26.14
CA LEU A 317 -9.45 14.08 26.50
C LEU A 317 -10.66 15.00 26.29
N THR A 318 -11.42 14.80 25.21
CA THR A 318 -12.62 15.57 24.92
C THR A 318 -13.70 15.32 25.99
N GLU A 319 -13.92 14.06 26.37
CA GLU A 319 -14.81 13.72 27.47
C GLU A 319 -14.37 14.37 28.79
N PHE A 320 -13.07 14.34 29.08
CA PHE A 320 -12.51 14.98 30.27
C PHE A 320 -12.81 16.49 30.28
N ILE A 321 -12.55 17.19 29.17
CA ILE A 321 -12.83 18.63 29.04
C ILE A 321 -14.32 18.92 29.26
N VAL A 322 -15.22 18.10 28.69
CA VAL A 322 -16.68 18.26 28.88
C VAL A 322 -17.06 18.08 30.35
N ARG A 323 -16.51 17.07 31.04
CA ARG A 323 -16.77 16.84 32.48
C ARG A 323 -16.28 18.02 33.32
N VAL A 324 -15.07 18.51 33.06
CA VAL A 324 -14.51 19.69 33.75
C VAL A 324 -15.34 20.95 33.45
N GLY A 325 -15.79 21.13 32.21
CA GLY A 325 -16.67 22.23 31.82
C GLY A 325 -17.99 22.24 32.61
N ARG A 326 -18.63 21.07 32.79
CA ARG A 326 -19.83 20.97 33.65
C ARG A 326 -19.53 21.33 35.11
N ALA A 327 -18.40 20.88 35.65
CA ALA A 327 -17.99 21.24 37.01
C ALA A 327 -17.75 22.75 37.17
N LEU A 328 -17.21 23.40 36.14
CA LEU A 328 -17.01 24.84 36.09
C LEU A 328 -18.35 25.60 36.08
N GLU A 329 -19.34 25.14 35.32
CA GLU A 329 -20.69 25.73 35.32
C GLU A 329 -21.37 25.59 36.69
N ASN A 330 -21.23 24.44 37.35
CA ASN A 330 -21.72 24.24 38.71
C ASN A 330 -21.06 25.22 39.69
N LEU A 331 -19.74 25.42 39.59
CA LEU A 331 -19.00 26.39 40.40
C LEU A 331 -19.48 27.83 40.16
N LYS A 332 -19.75 28.22 38.90
CA LYS A 332 -20.32 29.54 38.58
C LYS A 332 -21.69 29.73 39.23
N ALA A 333 -22.57 28.73 39.16
CA ALA A 333 -23.89 28.81 39.79
C ALA A 333 -23.78 29.01 41.32
N HIS A 334 -22.89 28.26 41.98
CA HIS A 334 -22.65 28.41 43.42
C HIS A 334 -22.04 29.77 43.78
N TYR A 335 -21.12 30.29 42.96
CA TYR A 335 -20.55 31.61 43.14
C TYR A 335 -21.61 32.71 43.10
N VAL A 336 -22.54 32.67 42.14
CA VAL A 336 -23.64 33.63 42.03
C VAL A 336 -24.52 33.62 43.29
N VAL A 337 -24.86 32.43 43.79
CA VAL A 337 -25.65 32.28 45.03
C VAL A 337 -24.91 32.88 46.22
N LEU A 338 -23.62 32.58 46.40
CA LEU A 338 -22.83 33.12 47.50
C LEU A 338 -22.64 34.64 47.42
N LYS A 339 -22.43 35.18 46.23
CA LYS A 339 -22.38 36.64 46.00
C LYS A 339 -23.71 37.33 46.36
N ALA A 340 -24.84 36.70 46.08
CA ALA A 340 -26.14 37.22 46.51
C ALA A 340 -26.27 37.24 48.04
N TYR A 341 -25.77 36.23 48.75
CA TYR A 341 -25.73 36.20 50.22
C TYR A 341 -24.75 37.22 50.81
N GLU A 342 -23.59 37.44 50.19
CA GLU A 342 -22.67 38.51 50.57
C GLU A 342 -23.37 39.88 50.56
N GLY A 343 -24.11 40.18 49.49
CA GLY A 343 -24.91 41.40 49.38
C GLY A 343 -25.94 41.50 50.50
N LYS A 344 -26.67 40.42 50.80
CA LYS A 344 -27.64 40.41 51.90
C LYS A 344 -26.98 40.64 53.26
N ILE A 345 -25.85 39.99 53.55
CA ILE A 345 -25.11 40.16 54.80
C ILE A 345 -24.60 41.59 54.92
N ALA A 346 -24.05 42.16 53.85
CA ALA A 346 -23.61 43.55 53.80
C ALA A 346 -24.77 44.53 54.08
N THR A 347 -25.92 44.34 53.43
CA THR A 347 -27.12 45.16 53.68
C THR A 347 -27.64 44.99 55.11
N SER A 348 -27.72 43.78 55.63
CA SER A 348 -28.16 43.51 57.01
C SER A 348 -27.21 44.13 58.05
N LEU A 349 -25.90 44.10 57.79
CA LEU A 349 -24.90 44.77 58.64
C LEU A 349 -25.04 46.30 58.61
N CYS A 350 -25.39 46.89 57.47
CA CYS A 350 -25.63 48.34 57.36
C CYS A 350 -26.97 48.79 57.96
N ASN A 351 -27.93 47.87 58.14
CA ASN A 351 -29.23 48.17 58.73
C ASN A 351 -29.25 48.12 60.27
N LEU A 352 -28.13 47.76 60.92
CA LEU A 352 -28.01 47.75 62.38
C LEU A 352 -28.01 49.19 62.91
N LYS A 353 -29.11 49.61 63.55
CA LYS A 353 -29.36 51.02 63.93
C LYS A 353 -28.51 51.53 65.08
N THR A 354 -27.98 50.66 65.95
CA THR A 354 -27.28 51.10 67.17
C THR A 354 -25.75 51.09 67.07
N ILE A 355 -25.18 50.60 65.95
CA ILE A 355 -23.73 50.47 65.76
C ILE A 355 -23.35 51.06 64.38
N PRO A 356 -22.66 52.21 64.33
CA PRO A 356 -22.18 52.75 63.07
C PRO A 356 -21.07 51.85 62.49
N ARG A 357 -21.08 51.68 61.16
CA ARG A 357 -20.04 50.98 60.42
C ARG A 357 -19.48 51.89 59.33
N GLU A 358 -18.16 51.91 59.20
CA GLU A 358 -17.48 52.59 58.10
C GLU A 358 -17.86 51.93 56.77
N GLY A 359 -18.27 52.75 55.80
CA GLY A 359 -18.66 52.31 54.44
C GLY A 359 -20.16 52.04 54.22
N CYS A 360 -21.01 52.21 55.22
CA CYS A 360 -22.46 52.25 55.02
C CYS A 360 -22.88 53.71 54.83
N GLU A 361 -23.22 54.10 53.60
CA GLU A 361 -23.85 55.41 53.36
C GLU A 361 -25.23 55.40 54.03
N THR A 362 -25.36 56.10 55.15
CA THR A 362 -26.68 56.47 55.66
C THR A 362 -27.30 57.40 54.62
N PRO A 363 -28.50 57.12 54.09
CA PRO A 363 -29.21 58.13 53.33
C PRO A 363 -29.32 59.35 54.24
N SER A 364 -28.78 60.48 53.79
CA SER A 364 -28.89 61.75 54.47
C SER A 364 -30.38 62.03 54.68
N THR A 365 -30.85 61.86 55.90
CA THR A 365 -32.15 62.37 56.35
C THR A 365 -32.01 63.88 56.52
N GLU A 366 -31.89 64.57 55.39
CA GLU A 366 -32.12 66.01 55.24
C GLU A 366 -33.19 66.17 54.16
N GLU A 367 -34.41 65.74 54.47
CA GLU A 367 -35.67 66.20 53.86
C GLU A 367 -36.82 65.52 54.61
N LEU A 368 -37.20 66.10 55.75
CA LEU A 368 -38.55 66.03 56.33
C LEU A 368 -38.76 67.20 57.30
#